data_AF-A0A1N6J2H5-F1
#
_entry.id   AF-A0A1N6J2H5-F1
#
_cell.length_a   1.000
_cell.length_b   1.000
_cell.length_c   1.000
_cell.angle_alpha   90.00
_cell.angle_beta   90.00
_cell.angle_gamma   90.00
#
_symmetry.space_group_name_H-M   'P 1'
#
loop_
_entity.id
_entity.type
_entity.pdbx_description
1 polymer ?
#
loop_
_entity_poly.entity_id
_entity_poly.type
_entity_poly.pdbx_seq_one_letter_code
_entity_poly.pdbx_strand_id
1 'polypeptide(L)'
;MSAEEAVTPSSSESKPRSARRGWLLRVSVPGMMVLVALVAGGLVVYQRYIQKPDDRLTIVAAYGKPSPIADGVIGKNEYGAPVSISWTEDSMLAAFQEHLIDPTKSLIPGDSSTAPIVVDPTKSKTPADLSLVVYAAYSDKSLFLAFRVRDQFVDADENDRTNPEYNDGVEVFIDGDRVANDFISDPGNGTVRGSSEGFQLLVNAAGHRKTIASDFTDVDWKATAKKTDDGYLVEMEIPLALIDTKDGAAYAPAAAGSLLHFALAITDNDAEVSRQTSYAYLRTSAQTASPWIGREGAWSFAIKLEPRGLLPLW
;
A
#
# COMPACT_ATOMS: atom_id res chain seq x y z
N MET A 1 -21.99 -63.18 -34.66
CA MET A 1 -23.33 -63.76 -34.86
C MET A 1 -24.33 -62.70 -34.50
N SER A 2 -25.10 -62.29 -35.51
CA SER A 2 -26.12 -61.26 -35.49
C SER A 2 -27.37 -61.69 -34.72
N ALA A 3 -28.04 -60.71 -34.11
CA ALA A 3 -29.49 -60.60 -33.86
C ALA A 3 -29.64 -59.21 -33.18
N GLU A 4 -30.17 -58.14 -33.76
CA GLU A 4 -31.43 -57.92 -34.49
C GLU A 4 -32.67 -58.31 -33.67
N GLU A 5 -33.21 -57.32 -32.94
CA GLU A 5 -34.60 -57.15 -32.48
C GLU A 5 -34.63 -55.88 -31.62
N ALA A 6 -35.65 -55.02 -31.54
CA ALA A 6 -36.82 -54.73 -32.34
C ALA A 6 -37.29 -53.35 -31.83
N VAL A 7 -37.51 -52.39 -32.73
CA VAL A 7 -37.95 -51.04 -32.38
C VAL A 7 -39.47 -51.05 -32.20
N THR A 8 -39.94 -50.66 -31.01
CA THR A 8 -41.36 -50.36 -30.74
C THR A 8 -41.57 -48.83 -30.75
N PRO A 9 -42.61 -48.32 -31.44
CA PRO A 9 -42.87 -46.89 -31.49
C PRO A 9 -43.63 -46.45 -30.23
N SER A 10 -43.00 -45.62 -29.41
CA SER A 10 -43.65 -44.93 -28.30
C SER A 10 -44.49 -43.77 -28.85
N SER A 11 -45.81 -43.85 -28.61
CA SER A 11 -46.81 -42.86 -28.97
C SER A 11 -46.55 -41.53 -28.25
N SER A 12 -46.43 -40.47 -29.05
CA SER A 12 -46.29 -39.09 -28.64
C SER A 12 -47.55 -38.56 -27.95
N GLU A 13 -47.53 -38.49 -26.62
CA GLU A 13 -48.50 -37.73 -25.85
C GLU A 13 -48.09 -36.24 -25.86
N SER A 14 -48.64 -35.48 -26.79
CA SER A 14 -48.41 -34.04 -26.91
C SER A 14 -49.06 -33.30 -25.74
N LYS A 15 -48.28 -32.95 -24.73
CA LYS A 15 -48.67 -31.97 -23.70
C LYS A 15 -48.98 -30.62 -24.36
N PRO A 16 -50.10 -29.96 -24.04
CA PRO A 16 -50.40 -28.63 -24.55
C PRO A 16 -49.31 -27.65 -24.08
N ARG A 17 -48.55 -27.11 -25.04
CA ARG A 17 -47.62 -26.01 -24.82
C ARG A 17 -48.42 -24.83 -24.25
N SER A 18 -48.27 -24.58 -22.95
CA SER A 18 -48.76 -23.36 -22.32
C SER A 18 -48.14 -22.18 -23.07
N ALA A 19 -48.98 -21.37 -23.72
CA ALA A 19 -48.56 -20.14 -24.37
C ALA A 19 -47.92 -19.24 -23.31
N ARG A 20 -46.58 -19.25 -23.24
CA ARG A 20 -45.82 -18.23 -22.52
C ARG A 20 -46.09 -16.92 -23.25
N ARG A 21 -47.06 -16.16 -22.74
CA ARG A 21 -47.31 -14.76 -23.10
C ARG A 21 -46.02 -13.99 -22.78
N GLY A 22 -45.14 -13.89 -23.78
CA GLY A 22 -43.98 -13.03 -23.72
C GLY A 22 -44.47 -11.59 -23.61
N TRP A 23 -44.51 -11.08 -22.39
CA TRP A 23 -44.62 -9.65 -22.14
C TRP A 23 -43.31 -9.02 -22.59
N LEU A 24 -43.22 -8.72 -23.88
CA LEU A 24 -42.20 -7.82 -24.42
C LEU A 24 -42.51 -6.43 -23.86
N LEU A 25 -41.84 -6.06 -22.77
CA LEU A 25 -41.81 -4.68 -22.30
C LEU A 25 -41.25 -3.83 -23.45
N ARG A 26 -42.14 -3.14 -24.17
CA ARG A 26 -41.77 -2.11 -25.13
C ARG A 26 -41.36 -0.88 -24.32
N VAL A 27 -40.09 -0.81 -23.95
CA VAL A 27 -39.49 0.41 -23.42
C VAL A 27 -39.43 1.41 -24.57
N SER A 28 -40.22 2.48 -24.47
CA SER A 28 -40.16 3.57 -25.44
C SER A 28 -38.84 4.34 -25.27
N VAL A 29 -38.33 4.96 -26.33
CA VAL A 29 -37.12 5.79 -26.28
C VAL A 29 -37.18 6.85 -25.16
N PRO A 30 -38.32 7.53 -24.91
CA PRO A 30 -38.46 8.42 -23.75
C PRO A 30 -38.31 7.70 -22.41
N GLY A 31 -38.86 6.48 -22.27
CA GLY A 31 -38.72 5.67 -21.06
C GLY A 31 -37.27 5.26 -20.80
N MET A 32 -36.50 4.99 -21.85
CA MET A 32 -35.07 4.69 -21.73
C MET A 32 -34.26 5.92 -21.30
N MET A 33 -34.58 7.12 -21.82
CA MET A 33 -33.93 8.36 -21.39
C MET A 33 -34.21 8.70 -19.92
N VAL A 34 -35.43 8.49 -19.44
CA VAL A 34 -35.78 8.68 -18.03
C VAL A 34 -35.00 7.70 -17.14
N LEU A 35 -34.87 6.44 -17.56
CA LEU A 35 -34.08 5.45 -16.80
C LEU A 35 -32.59 5.85 -16.73
N VAL A 36 -32.00 6.29 -17.85
CA VAL A 36 -30.60 6.76 -17.89
C VAL A 36 -30.42 7.98 -17.00
N ALA A 37 -31.35 8.93 -17.03
CA ALA A 37 -31.30 10.11 -16.16
C ALA A 37 -31.41 9.74 -14.67
N LEU A 38 -32.25 8.77 -14.31
CA LEU A 38 -32.38 8.26 -12.94
C LEU A 38 -31.12 7.53 -12.48
N VAL A 39 -30.50 6.72 -13.35
CA VAL A 39 -29.22 6.04 -13.04
C VAL A 39 -28.10 7.06 -12.88
N ALA A 40 -27.99 8.05 -13.78
CA ALA A 40 -27.00 9.11 -13.67
C ALA A 40 -27.20 9.97 -12.41
N GLY A 41 -28.45 10.36 -12.12
CA GLY A 41 -28.79 11.09 -10.90
C GLY A 41 -28.50 10.28 -9.63
N GLY A 42 -28.86 9.00 -9.62
CA GLY A 42 -28.55 8.08 -8.54
C GLY A 42 -27.05 7.91 -8.33
N LEU A 43 -26.26 7.83 -9.40
CA LEU A 43 -24.80 7.75 -9.34
C LEU A 43 -24.18 9.03 -8.75
N VAL A 44 -24.66 10.21 -9.16
CA VAL A 44 -24.20 11.49 -8.60
C VAL A 44 -24.55 11.61 -7.12
N VAL A 45 -25.76 11.20 -6.71
CA VAL A 45 -26.17 11.20 -5.30
C VAL A 45 -25.34 10.19 -4.50
N TYR A 46 -25.11 8.99 -5.04
CA TYR A 46 -24.29 7.96 -4.41
C TYR A 46 -22.84 8.43 -4.22
N GLN A 47 -22.23 9.00 -5.25
CA GLN A 47 -20.86 9.54 -5.18
C GLN A 47 -20.75 10.75 -4.23
N ARG A 48 -21.79 11.58 -4.14
CA ARG A 48 -21.74 12.81 -3.34
C ARG A 48 -22.14 12.63 -1.87
N TYR A 49 -22.99 11.65 -1.57
CA TYR A 49 -23.61 11.52 -0.25
C TYR A 49 -23.43 10.15 0.40
N ILE A 50 -23.08 9.10 -0.36
CA ILE A 50 -22.90 7.73 0.18
C ILE A 50 -21.42 7.34 0.19
N GLN A 51 -20.65 7.66 -0.85
CA GLN A 51 -19.20 7.68 -0.72
C GLN A 51 -18.83 8.82 0.24
N LYS A 52 -18.43 8.47 1.47
CA LYS A 52 -17.71 9.42 2.32
C LYS A 52 -16.53 9.95 1.50
N PRO A 53 -16.29 11.28 1.48
CA PRO A 53 -15.05 11.82 0.97
C PRO A 53 -13.91 11.02 1.59
N ASP A 54 -12.98 10.60 0.75
CA ASP A 54 -11.81 9.91 1.24
C ASP A 54 -10.95 10.95 1.98
N ASP A 55 -11.21 11.14 3.27
CA ASP A 55 -10.53 12.11 4.13
C ASP A 55 -9.06 11.71 4.41
N ARG A 56 -8.58 10.65 3.76
CA ARG A 56 -7.20 10.18 3.85
C ARG A 56 -6.26 11.23 3.27
N LEU A 57 -5.20 11.52 4.03
CA LEU A 57 -4.11 12.34 3.53
C LEU A 57 -3.56 11.66 2.26
N THR A 58 -3.62 12.39 1.16
CA THR A 58 -3.23 11.90 -0.16
C THR A 58 -1.93 12.58 -0.59
N ILE A 59 -0.89 11.79 -0.79
CA ILE A 59 0.36 12.23 -1.41
C ILE A 59 0.15 12.23 -2.92
N VAL A 60 0.43 13.35 -3.56
CA VAL A 60 0.24 13.50 -5.01
C VAL A 60 1.57 13.26 -5.71
N ALA A 61 1.63 12.19 -6.51
CA ALA A 61 2.78 11.90 -7.37
C ALA A 61 2.63 12.67 -8.69
N ALA A 62 3.46 13.70 -8.86
CA ALA A 62 3.48 14.51 -10.07
C ALA A 62 4.13 13.76 -11.24
N TYR A 63 3.61 13.97 -12.45
CA TYR A 63 4.20 13.38 -13.66
C TYR A 63 5.46 14.12 -14.12
N GLY A 64 6.55 13.41 -14.41
CA GLY A 64 7.83 14.00 -14.82
C GLY A 64 8.48 13.38 -16.07
N LYS A 65 8.89 14.24 -17.02
CA LYS A 65 9.83 13.93 -18.13
C LYS A 65 10.83 15.10 -18.25
N PRO A 66 12.08 14.97 -17.74
CA PRO A 66 12.75 13.73 -17.35
C PRO A 66 12.16 13.08 -16.09
N SER A 67 12.26 11.75 -16.03
CA SER A 67 11.90 10.99 -14.82
C SER A 67 12.96 11.21 -13.74
N PRO A 68 12.56 11.13 -12.46
CA PRO A 68 13.53 11.04 -11.38
C PRO A 68 14.53 9.91 -11.54
N ILE A 69 15.65 10.02 -10.85
CA ILE A 69 16.69 9.01 -10.75
C ILE A 69 16.92 8.75 -9.27
N ALA A 70 16.75 7.51 -8.82
CA ALA A 70 17.06 7.12 -7.44
C ALA A 70 18.58 7.00 -7.25
N ASP A 71 19.29 8.13 -7.12
CA ASP A 71 20.75 8.21 -7.02
C ASP A 71 21.27 8.71 -5.65
N GLY A 72 20.36 8.88 -4.69
CA GLY A 72 20.63 9.39 -3.35
C GLY A 72 20.67 10.92 -3.29
N VAL A 73 20.15 11.63 -4.29
CA VAL A 73 20.11 13.09 -4.37
C VAL A 73 18.76 13.58 -4.87
N ILE A 74 17.97 14.19 -3.97
CA ILE A 74 16.70 14.81 -4.35
C ILE A 74 16.95 16.10 -5.13
N GLY A 75 16.82 16.03 -6.45
CA GLY A 75 17.02 17.11 -7.38
C GLY A 75 15.96 18.20 -7.30
N LYS A 76 16.35 19.43 -7.67
CA LYS A 76 15.41 20.54 -7.80
C LYS A 76 14.42 20.26 -8.94
N ASN A 77 13.12 20.31 -8.64
CA ASN A 77 12.01 20.03 -9.56
C ASN A 77 11.92 18.58 -10.07
N GLU A 78 12.63 17.65 -9.44
CA GLU A 78 12.55 16.24 -9.80
C GLU A 78 11.24 15.61 -9.31
N TYR A 79 10.83 15.99 -8.10
CA TYR A 79 9.62 15.49 -7.45
C TYR A 79 8.52 16.55 -7.35
N GLY A 80 7.31 16.09 -7.03
CA GLY A 80 6.18 16.96 -6.68
C GLY A 80 6.36 17.70 -5.35
N ALA A 81 5.29 18.33 -4.89
CA ALA A 81 5.30 19.06 -3.62
C ALA A 81 5.61 18.11 -2.44
N PRO A 82 6.56 18.46 -1.56
CA PRO A 82 6.89 17.63 -0.40
C PRO A 82 5.77 17.59 0.64
N VAL A 83 5.71 16.48 1.37
CA VAL A 83 4.88 16.32 2.58
C VAL A 83 5.81 16.15 3.77
N SER A 84 5.77 17.11 4.70
CA SER A 84 6.58 17.08 5.93
C SER A 84 5.83 16.43 7.08
N ILE A 85 6.54 15.60 7.85
CA ILE A 85 6.00 14.77 8.92
C ILE A 85 6.96 14.83 10.12
N SER A 86 6.41 14.96 11.32
CA SER A 86 7.16 14.90 12.57
C SER A 86 6.43 14.06 13.62
N TRP A 87 7.18 13.36 14.46
CA TRP A 87 6.67 12.49 15.53
C TRP A 87 6.63 13.19 16.89
N THR A 88 5.95 14.34 16.93
CA THR A 88 5.71 15.10 18.17
C THR A 88 4.48 14.57 18.92
N GLU A 89 4.38 14.89 20.22
CA GLU A 89 3.23 14.54 21.08
C GLU A 89 1.87 15.00 20.50
N ASP A 90 1.86 16.17 19.87
CA ASP A 90 0.66 16.74 19.22
C ASP A 90 0.43 16.22 17.79
N SER A 91 1.30 15.35 17.27
CA SER A 91 1.19 14.85 15.90
C SER A 91 0.05 13.85 15.77
N MET A 92 -0.98 14.24 15.03
CA MET A 92 -2.09 13.35 14.68
C MET A 92 -1.78 12.42 13.50
N LEU A 93 -0.66 12.66 12.80
CA LEU A 93 -0.28 11.95 11.57
C LEU A 93 0.77 10.86 11.78
N ALA A 94 1.24 10.70 13.02
CA ALA A 94 2.37 9.84 13.36
C ALA A 94 2.15 9.16 14.72
N ALA A 95 2.70 7.97 14.89
CA ALA A 95 2.78 7.24 16.17
C ALA A 95 3.99 6.31 16.19
N PHE A 96 4.30 5.79 17.37
CA PHE A 96 5.20 4.66 17.55
C PHE A 96 4.41 3.38 17.80
N GLN A 97 4.92 2.25 17.33
CA GLN A 97 4.37 0.95 17.71
C GLN A 97 4.77 0.67 19.16
N GLU A 98 3.80 0.64 20.06
CA GLU A 98 3.99 0.47 21.50
C GLU A 98 4.54 -0.93 21.89
N HIS A 99 4.77 -1.81 20.91
CA HIS A 99 5.17 -3.20 21.11
C HIS A 99 6.11 -3.67 19.99
N LEU A 100 7.42 -3.58 20.19
CA LEU A 100 8.36 -4.41 19.43
C LEU A 100 8.68 -5.64 20.28
N ILE A 101 8.27 -6.80 19.77
CA ILE A 101 8.57 -8.09 20.38
C ILE A 101 10.09 -8.26 20.34
N ASP A 102 10.70 -8.56 21.48
CA ASP A 102 12.08 -9.02 21.55
C ASP A 102 12.18 -10.38 20.81
N PRO A 103 12.86 -10.47 19.65
CA PRO A 103 12.94 -11.72 18.89
C PRO A 103 13.71 -12.82 19.64
N THR A 104 14.34 -12.49 20.77
CA THR A 104 15.03 -13.45 21.64
C THR A 104 14.15 -13.97 22.79
N LYS A 105 12.88 -13.54 22.92
CA LYS A 105 11.95 -14.00 23.97
C LYS A 105 10.81 -14.85 23.40
N SER A 106 10.59 -16.00 24.04
CA SER A 106 9.73 -17.09 23.55
C SER A 106 8.23 -16.82 23.66
N LEU A 107 7.47 -17.20 22.63
CA LEU A 107 6.01 -17.11 22.48
C LEU A 107 5.25 -18.26 23.18
N ILE A 108 5.66 -18.70 24.38
CA ILE A 108 5.00 -19.82 25.07
C ILE A 108 3.69 -19.33 25.73
N PRO A 109 2.52 -19.86 25.35
CA PRO A 109 1.27 -19.53 26.02
C PRO A 109 1.25 -20.11 27.45
N GLY A 110 1.15 -19.24 28.46
CA GLY A 110 0.95 -19.64 29.86
C GLY A 110 2.10 -19.33 30.82
N ASP A 111 3.19 -18.72 30.36
CA ASP A 111 4.23 -18.19 31.25
C ASP A 111 4.01 -16.70 31.51
N SER A 112 3.40 -16.38 32.66
CA SER A 112 3.18 -15.00 33.10
C SER A 112 4.42 -14.38 33.78
N SER A 113 5.59 -15.03 33.74
CA SER A 113 6.73 -14.64 34.57
C SER A 113 7.88 -13.92 33.88
N THR A 114 7.99 -13.85 32.54
CA THR A 114 9.05 -13.04 31.90
C THR A 114 8.74 -12.51 30.49
N ALA A 115 7.78 -11.59 30.38
CA ALA A 115 7.94 -10.47 29.45
C ALA A 115 7.70 -9.19 30.24
N PRO A 116 8.75 -8.46 30.68
CA PRO A 116 8.52 -7.09 31.10
C PRO A 116 7.98 -6.36 29.88
N ILE A 117 6.72 -5.92 29.99
CA ILE A 117 6.23 -4.78 29.23
C ILE A 117 7.19 -3.64 29.60
N VAL A 118 8.14 -3.34 28.74
CA VAL A 118 8.84 -2.06 28.85
C VAL A 118 7.85 -1.04 28.33
N VAL A 119 7.18 -0.38 29.25
CA VAL A 119 6.63 0.94 28.96
C VAL A 119 7.84 1.85 28.75
N ASP A 120 8.13 2.27 27.52
CA ASP A 120 8.73 3.59 27.32
C ASP A 120 7.61 4.49 26.78
N PRO A 121 7.01 5.32 27.66
CA PRO A 121 5.78 6.02 27.37
C PRO A 121 6.14 7.16 26.43
N THR A 122 5.72 7.11 25.15
CA THR A 122 5.71 8.29 24.27
C THR A 122 6.83 9.28 24.59
N LYS A 123 8.11 8.92 24.37
CA LYS A 123 9.05 10.01 24.09
C LYS A 123 8.55 10.56 22.78
N SER A 124 7.81 11.66 22.83
CA SER A 124 7.74 12.53 21.67
C SER A 124 9.16 12.64 21.17
N LYS A 125 9.44 12.11 19.99
CA LYS A 125 10.69 12.44 19.35
C LYS A 125 10.54 13.92 19.02
N THR A 126 11.49 14.72 19.48
CA THR A 126 11.52 16.10 18.99
C THR A 126 11.65 16.03 17.47
N PRO A 127 11.20 17.03 16.69
CA PRO A 127 11.49 17.01 15.24
C PRO A 127 13.00 16.96 14.95
N ALA A 128 13.83 17.34 15.93
CA ALA A 128 15.27 17.24 15.86
C ALA A 128 15.81 15.81 16.03
N ASP A 129 15.03 14.97 16.70
CA ASP A 129 15.24 13.55 16.94
C ASP A 129 14.80 12.79 15.67
N LEU A 130 13.49 12.67 15.41
CA LEU A 130 12.98 12.06 14.17
C LEU A 130 11.99 12.96 13.43
N SER A 131 12.29 13.25 12.16
CA SER A 131 11.33 13.83 11.22
C SER A 131 11.57 13.36 9.80
N LEU A 132 10.55 13.49 8.95
CA LEU A 132 10.57 12.98 7.59
C LEU A 132 9.98 14.00 6.62
N VAL A 133 10.60 14.11 5.45
CA VAL A 133 9.98 14.75 4.29
C VAL A 133 9.83 13.72 3.18
N VAL A 134 8.60 13.52 2.73
CA VAL A 134 8.24 12.59 1.66
C VAL A 134 8.03 13.36 0.36
N TYR A 135 8.58 12.82 -0.72
CA TYR A 135 8.45 13.32 -2.07
C TYR A 135 7.93 12.20 -2.96
N ALA A 136 7.06 12.53 -3.91
CA ALA A 136 6.54 11.57 -4.86
C ALA A 136 6.50 12.16 -6.27
N ALA A 137 6.83 11.32 -7.25
CA ALA A 137 6.67 11.59 -8.67
C ALA A 137 6.43 10.28 -9.40
N TYR A 138 5.99 10.34 -10.65
CA TYR A 138 5.89 9.15 -11.49
C TYR A 138 6.21 9.47 -12.94
N SER A 139 6.60 8.44 -13.68
CA SER A 139 6.86 8.50 -15.12
C SER A 139 5.90 7.59 -15.88
N ASP A 140 6.22 7.31 -17.15
CA ASP A 140 5.47 6.30 -17.90
C ASP A 140 5.70 4.88 -17.36
N LYS A 141 6.76 4.65 -16.57
CA LYS A 141 7.23 3.31 -16.21
C LYS A 141 7.29 3.06 -14.72
N SER A 142 7.55 4.10 -13.92
CA SER A 142 7.87 3.93 -12.51
C SER A 142 7.19 4.99 -11.65
N LEU A 143 6.79 4.58 -10.45
CA LEU A 143 6.54 5.44 -9.30
C LEU A 143 7.90 5.70 -8.62
N PHE A 144 8.15 6.95 -8.25
CA PHE A 144 9.33 7.36 -7.52
C PHE A 144 8.92 7.92 -6.17
N LEU A 145 9.52 7.39 -5.11
CA LEU A 145 9.34 7.87 -3.74
C LEU A 145 10.70 8.27 -3.19
N ALA A 146 10.80 9.47 -2.64
CA ALA A 146 12.01 9.91 -1.96
C ALA A 146 11.70 10.39 -0.55
N PHE A 147 12.62 10.08 0.36
CA PHE A 147 12.48 10.26 1.79
C PHE A 147 13.73 10.97 2.29
N ARG A 148 13.56 12.14 2.88
CA ARG A 148 14.60 12.78 3.69
C ARG A 148 14.26 12.58 5.15
N VAL A 149 14.95 11.63 5.77
CA VAL A 149 14.82 11.33 7.19
C VAL A 149 15.87 12.16 7.93
N ARG A 150 15.41 12.95 8.89
CA ARG A 150 16.26 13.53 9.89
C ARG A 150 16.28 12.58 11.08
N ASP A 151 17.49 12.24 11.53
CA ASP A 151 17.74 11.37 12.67
C ASP A 151 19.00 11.85 13.42
N GLN A 152 18.98 11.88 14.75
CA GLN A 152 20.17 12.20 15.56
C GLN A 152 21.21 11.09 15.52
N PHE A 153 20.78 9.86 15.24
CA PHE A 153 21.61 8.68 15.19
C PHE A 153 21.23 7.89 13.92
N VAL A 154 22.20 7.27 13.25
CA VAL A 154 21.87 6.48 12.05
C VAL A 154 22.54 5.12 12.15
N ASP A 155 21.77 4.15 12.62
CA ASP A 155 22.11 2.74 12.57
C ASP A 155 22.08 2.24 11.13
N ALA A 156 23.22 1.71 10.70
CA ALA A 156 23.39 1.20 9.34
C ALA A 156 24.48 0.12 9.36
N ASP A 157 24.44 -0.78 10.35
CA ASP A 157 25.42 -1.85 10.47
C ASP A 157 25.31 -2.80 9.26
N GLU A 158 26.45 -3.02 8.58
CA GLU A 158 26.56 -3.94 7.46
C GLU A 158 26.37 -5.41 7.89
N ASN A 159 26.55 -5.72 9.18
CA ASN A 159 26.29 -7.06 9.71
C ASN A 159 24.81 -7.44 9.58
N ASP A 160 23.90 -6.46 9.54
CA ASP A 160 22.45 -6.66 9.43
C ASP A 160 21.94 -6.68 7.98
N ARG A 161 22.83 -6.84 6.98
CA ARG A 161 22.48 -6.93 5.55
C ARG A 161 21.36 -7.93 5.24
N THR A 162 21.30 -9.06 5.93
CA THR A 162 20.27 -10.10 5.70
C THR A 162 18.97 -9.84 6.46
N ASN A 163 18.97 -8.92 7.43
CA ASN A 163 17.82 -8.50 8.22
C ASN A 163 17.75 -6.97 8.21
N PRO A 164 17.56 -6.35 7.02
CA PRO A 164 17.70 -4.91 6.88
C PRO A 164 16.72 -4.11 7.75
N GLU A 165 15.63 -4.72 8.21
CA GLU A 165 14.69 -4.16 9.19
C GLU A 165 15.30 -3.87 10.57
N TYR A 166 16.48 -4.39 10.87
CA TYR A 166 17.16 -4.14 12.14
C TYR A 166 17.91 -2.81 12.17
N ASN A 167 18.26 -2.26 11.01
CA ASN A 167 18.85 -0.92 10.89
C ASN A 167 17.76 0.15 10.72
N ASP A 168 18.15 1.40 10.88
CA ASP A 168 17.27 2.53 10.55
C ASP A 168 16.90 2.48 9.09
N GLY A 169 15.63 2.71 8.78
CA GLY A 169 15.15 2.44 7.45
C GLY A 169 13.75 2.93 7.18
N VAL A 170 13.40 2.96 5.91
CA VAL A 170 12.07 3.33 5.42
C VAL A 170 11.36 2.08 4.95
N GLU A 171 10.14 1.90 5.43
CA GLU A 171 9.21 0.86 4.98
C GLU A 171 8.00 1.49 4.33
N VAL A 172 7.71 1.09 3.10
CA VAL A 172 6.51 1.49 2.36
C VAL A 172 5.60 0.29 2.17
N PHE A 173 4.31 0.51 2.36
CA PHE A 173 3.26 -0.46 2.12
C PHE A 173 2.35 0.09 1.04
N ILE A 174 2.07 -0.71 0.01
CA ILE A 174 1.26 -0.30 -1.13
C ILE A 174 0.20 -1.36 -1.37
N ASP A 175 -1.06 -0.93 -1.39
CA ASP A 175 -2.21 -1.69 -1.88
C ASP A 175 -2.73 -0.99 -3.14
N GLY A 176 -2.58 -1.65 -4.28
CA GLY A 176 -2.85 -1.09 -5.59
C GLY A 176 -4.32 -1.22 -6.02
N ASP A 177 -5.01 -2.26 -5.62
CA ASP A 177 -6.39 -2.53 -6.03
C ASP A 177 -7.44 -1.99 -5.04
N ARG A 178 -6.98 -1.71 -3.80
CA ARG A 178 -7.68 -1.14 -2.67
C ARG A 178 -8.65 -2.10 -2.01
N VAL A 179 -8.37 -3.40 -2.06
CA VAL A 179 -9.17 -4.47 -1.46
C VAL A 179 -8.34 -5.18 -0.38
N ALA A 180 -8.99 -5.48 0.75
CA ALA A 180 -8.29 -6.05 1.90
C ALA A 180 -8.17 -7.58 1.77
N ASN A 181 -7.13 -8.09 1.12
CA ASN A 181 -6.79 -9.52 1.10
C ASN A 181 -5.36 -9.86 0.64
N ASP A 182 -4.50 -8.87 0.40
CA ASP A 182 -3.32 -9.05 -0.43
C ASP A 182 -2.02 -9.01 0.36
N PHE A 183 -2.07 -8.47 1.58
CA PHE A 183 -0.99 -8.45 2.55
C PHE A 183 -1.40 -9.05 3.89
N ILE A 184 -0.82 -10.21 4.17
CA ILE A 184 -1.00 -10.96 5.41
C ILE A 184 0.29 -10.88 6.21
N SER A 185 0.25 -10.22 7.36
CA SER A 185 1.28 -10.30 8.40
C SER A 185 0.71 -11.02 9.63
N ASP A 186 1.13 -12.25 9.87
CA ASP A 186 0.82 -12.99 11.09
C ASP A 186 2.11 -13.20 11.90
N PRO A 187 2.45 -12.26 12.80
CA PRO A 187 3.63 -12.36 13.65
C PRO A 187 3.60 -13.60 14.56
N GLY A 188 2.41 -14.08 14.95
CA GLY A 188 2.26 -15.22 15.85
C GLY A 188 2.61 -16.56 15.19
N ASN A 189 2.50 -16.63 13.86
CA ASN A 189 2.82 -17.82 13.05
C ASN A 189 4.02 -17.59 12.11
N GLY A 190 4.73 -16.45 12.26
CA GLY A 190 5.86 -16.05 11.41
C GLY A 190 5.52 -15.95 9.91
N THR A 191 4.23 -15.93 9.55
CA THR A 191 3.79 -15.94 8.16
C THR A 191 3.60 -14.51 7.71
N VAL A 192 4.44 -14.05 6.79
CA VAL A 192 4.31 -12.73 6.19
C VAL A 192 4.31 -12.92 4.68
N ARG A 193 3.27 -12.44 4.01
CA ARG A 193 3.09 -12.60 2.58
C ARG A 193 2.33 -11.41 2.00
N GLY A 194 2.89 -10.82 0.94
CA GLY A 194 2.21 -9.89 0.04
C GLY A 194 1.99 -10.50 -1.35
N SER A 195 1.30 -9.78 -2.23
CA SER A 195 1.18 -10.01 -3.68
C SER A 195 1.52 -8.73 -4.45
N SER A 196 1.40 -8.74 -5.78
CA SER A 196 1.46 -7.50 -6.59
C SER A 196 0.29 -6.53 -6.35
N GLU A 197 -0.81 -6.99 -5.74
CA GLU A 197 -1.94 -6.16 -5.33
C GLU A 197 -1.65 -5.47 -3.98
N GLY A 198 -0.97 -6.15 -3.04
CA GLY A 198 -0.63 -5.62 -1.72
C GLY A 198 0.74 -6.09 -1.20
N PHE A 199 1.69 -5.17 -0.98
CA PHE A 199 3.07 -5.52 -0.62
C PHE A 199 3.75 -4.51 0.30
N GLN A 200 4.92 -4.90 0.81
CA GLN A 200 5.84 -4.03 1.52
C GLN A 200 7.22 -4.01 0.85
N LEU A 201 7.82 -2.82 0.80
CA LEU A 201 9.22 -2.62 0.44
C LEU A 201 9.95 -1.90 1.57
N LEU A 202 11.16 -2.34 1.86
CA LEU A 202 12.03 -1.74 2.87
C LEU A 202 13.36 -1.35 2.25
N VAL A 203 13.88 -0.18 2.61
CA VAL A 203 15.25 0.25 2.33
C VAL A 203 15.84 0.83 3.61
N ASN A 204 16.93 0.24 4.11
CA ASN A 204 17.62 0.77 5.29
C ASN A 204 18.67 1.82 4.93
N ALA A 205 19.20 2.51 5.94
CA ALA A 205 20.18 3.59 5.78
C ALA A 205 21.53 3.12 5.21
N ALA A 206 21.80 1.81 5.24
CA ALA A 206 22.95 1.17 4.57
C ALA A 206 22.70 0.87 3.08
N GLY A 207 21.45 1.01 2.61
CA GLY A 207 21.04 0.73 1.23
C GLY A 207 20.67 -0.73 0.97
N HIS A 208 20.54 -1.55 2.01
CA HIS A 208 20.01 -2.90 1.89
C HIS A 208 18.49 -2.86 1.76
N ARG A 209 17.96 -3.80 1.00
CA ARG A 209 16.56 -3.81 0.57
C ARG A 209 15.89 -5.10 0.99
N LYS A 210 14.58 -5.04 1.18
CA LYS A 210 13.75 -6.22 1.41
C LYS A 210 12.38 -6.04 0.81
N THR A 211 11.89 -7.12 0.18
CA THR A 211 10.59 -7.20 -0.47
C THR A 211 9.75 -8.24 0.25
N ILE A 212 8.54 -7.86 0.66
CA ILE A 212 7.52 -8.78 1.14
C ILE A 212 6.41 -8.84 0.10
N ALA A 213 6.60 -9.70 -0.89
CA ALA A 213 5.64 -10.03 -1.94
C ALA A 213 5.94 -11.45 -2.46
N SER A 214 4.93 -12.17 -2.97
CA SER A 214 5.16 -13.47 -3.61
C SER A 214 5.52 -13.38 -5.09
N ASP A 215 5.21 -12.26 -5.74
CA ASP A 215 5.19 -12.17 -7.20
C ASP A 215 6.42 -11.46 -7.78
N PHE A 216 7.22 -10.83 -6.92
CA PHE A 216 8.46 -10.14 -7.28
C PHE A 216 9.42 -10.03 -6.08
N THR A 217 10.64 -9.58 -6.32
CA THR A 217 11.76 -9.59 -5.36
C THR A 217 12.58 -8.29 -5.41
N ASP A 218 13.64 -8.22 -4.60
CA ASP A 218 14.53 -7.04 -4.51
C ASP A 218 15.22 -6.67 -5.84
N VAL A 219 15.28 -7.58 -6.81
CA VAL A 219 15.90 -7.30 -8.12
C VAL A 219 14.98 -6.58 -9.09
N ASP A 220 13.67 -6.57 -8.81
CA ASP A 220 12.63 -6.09 -9.72
C ASP A 220 12.36 -4.58 -9.58
N TRP A 221 12.86 -3.96 -8.51
CA TRP A 221 12.79 -2.52 -8.26
C TRP A 221 14.18 -1.99 -7.88
N LYS A 222 14.33 -0.66 -7.76
CA LYS A 222 15.60 -0.04 -7.37
C LYS A 222 15.42 0.84 -6.16
N ALA A 223 16.47 0.95 -5.36
CA ALA A 223 16.59 2.02 -4.41
C ALA A 223 18.04 2.39 -4.16
N THR A 224 18.22 3.62 -3.68
CA THR A 224 19.50 4.12 -3.18
C THR A 224 19.25 4.74 -1.81
N ALA A 225 20.14 4.45 -0.86
CA ALA A 225 20.20 5.14 0.41
C ALA A 225 21.51 5.91 0.52
N LYS A 226 21.48 7.04 1.23
CA LYS A 226 22.66 7.87 1.46
C LYS A 226 22.57 8.55 2.83
N LYS A 227 23.56 8.31 3.69
CA LYS A 227 23.70 9.07 4.94
C LYS A 227 23.92 10.56 4.66
N THR A 228 23.32 11.40 5.48
CA THR A 228 23.51 12.86 5.50
C THR A 228 24.07 13.28 6.86
N ASP A 229 24.49 14.54 6.97
CA ASP A 229 25.02 15.08 8.24
C ASP A 229 23.97 15.11 9.36
N ASP A 230 22.69 15.01 9.01
CA ASP A 230 21.52 15.14 9.89
C ASP A 230 20.57 13.94 9.84
N GLY A 231 20.99 12.81 9.26
CA GLY A 231 20.14 11.63 9.09
C GLY A 231 20.49 10.85 7.82
N TYR A 232 19.49 10.55 6.99
CA TYR A 232 19.67 9.82 5.74
C TYR A 232 18.60 10.11 4.68
N LEU A 233 18.95 9.81 3.44
CA LEU A 233 18.06 9.86 2.28
C LEU A 233 17.81 8.44 1.79
N VAL A 234 16.57 8.17 1.37
CA VAL A 234 16.18 6.97 0.63
C VAL A 234 15.41 7.41 -0.60
N GLU A 235 15.77 6.86 -1.77
CA GLU A 235 15.01 7.01 -3.00
C GLU A 235 14.66 5.64 -3.56
N MET A 236 13.40 5.43 -3.91
CA MET A 236 12.86 4.19 -4.47
C MET A 236 12.33 4.45 -5.87
N GLU A 237 12.71 3.60 -6.83
CA GLU A 237 12.09 3.49 -8.15
C GLU A 237 11.32 2.16 -8.20
N ILE A 238 10.00 2.25 -8.19
CA ILE A 238 9.08 1.11 -8.20
C ILE A 238 8.42 1.06 -9.58
N PRO A 239 8.69 0.05 -10.42
CA PRO A 239 8.00 -0.07 -11.69
C PRO A 239 6.49 -0.16 -11.50
N LEU A 240 5.74 0.63 -12.26
CA LEU A 240 4.27 0.64 -12.21
C LEU A 240 3.66 -0.72 -12.57
N ALA A 241 4.40 -1.55 -13.30
CA ALA A 241 4.02 -2.92 -13.62
C ALA A 241 4.08 -3.89 -12.43
N LEU A 242 4.71 -3.51 -11.31
CA LEU A 242 4.67 -4.33 -10.09
C LEU A 242 3.44 -4.05 -9.22
N ILE A 243 2.68 -3.01 -9.55
CA ILE A 243 1.52 -2.56 -8.77
C ILE A 243 0.26 -2.93 -9.54
N ASP A 244 -0.39 -4.02 -9.15
CA ASP A 244 -1.68 -4.40 -9.71
C ASP A 244 -2.80 -3.55 -9.11
N THR A 245 -3.73 -3.11 -9.94
CA THR A 245 -4.87 -2.26 -9.56
C THR A 245 -6.22 -2.96 -9.76
N LYS A 246 -6.20 -4.29 -9.86
CA LYS A 246 -7.36 -5.16 -10.04
C LYS A 246 -7.31 -6.30 -9.05
N ASP A 247 -8.41 -6.47 -8.34
CA ASP A 247 -8.65 -7.61 -7.45
C ASP A 247 -8.74 -8.93 -8.22
N GLY A 248 -8.01 -9.92 -7.73
CA GLY A 248 -8.08 -11.32 -8.08
C GLY A 248 -7.26 -11.70 -9.32
N ALA A 249 -7.88 -12.41 -10.27
CA ALA A 249 -7.15 -12.97 -11.41
C ALA A 249 -6.93 -11.97 -12.56
N ALA A 250 -7.62 -10.82 -12.52
CA ALA A 250 -7.45 -9.78 -13.51
C ALA A 250 -6.23 -8.93 -13.13
N TYR A 251 -5.52 -8.39 -14.11
CA TYR A 251 -4.35 -7.56 -13.86
C TYR A 251 -4.45 -6.25 -14.62
N ALA A 252 -4.13 -5.14 -13.95
CA ALA A 252 -3.84 -3.87 -14.62
C ALA A 252 -2.77 -3.08 -13.84
N PRO A 253 -1.67 -2.67 -14.50
CA PRO A 253 -0.61 -1.92 -13.83
C PRO A 253 -1.12 -0.55 -13.39
N ALA A 254 -0.54 -0.02 -12.32
CA ALA A 254 -0.76 1.37 -11.94
C ALA A 254 -0.43 2.32 -13.11
N ALA A 255 -1.22 3.38 -13.24
CA ALA A 255 -1.07 4.33 -14.33
C ALA A 255 -1.50 5.74 -13.89
N ALA A 256 -1.36 6.71 -14.80
CA ALA A 256 -1.87 8.05 -14.57
C ALA A 256 -3.35 8.02 -14.14
N GLY A 257 -3.67 8.67 -13.02
CA GLY A 257 -5.00 8.68 -12.41
C GLY A 257 -5.27 7.55 -11.41
N SER A 258 -4.38 6.55 -11.28
CA SER A 258 -4.49 5.53 -10.24
C SER A 258 -4.43 6.15 -8.84
N LEU A 259 -5.23 5.58 -7.94
CA LEU A 259 -5.21 5.84 -6.51
C LEU A 259 -4.78 4.54 -5.84
N LEU A 260 -3.70 4.59 -5.08
CA LEU A 260 -3.14 3.45 -4.34
C LEU A 260 -3.33 3.72 -2.85
N HIS A 261 -3.67 2.72 -2.05
CA HIS A 261 -3.53 2.82 -0.60
C HIS A 261 -2.06 2.75 -0.24
N PHE A 262 -1.69 3.51 0.77
CA PHE A 262 -0.32 3.70 1.17
C PHE A 262 -0.21 3.67 2.70
N ALA A 263 0.88 3.10 3.17
CA ALA A 263 1.34 3.28 4.53
C ALA A 263 2.86 3.42 4.56
N LEU A 264 3.36 4.00 5.63
CA LEU A 264 4.77 4.31 5.79
C LEU A 264 5.18 4.09 7.24
N ALA A 265 6.32 3.44 7.41
CA ALA A 265 6.96 3.27 8.70
C ALA A 265 8.47 3.53 8.60
N ILE A 266 9.06 3.83 9.75
CA ILE A 266 10.46 4.13 9.95
C ILE A 266 10.95 3.28 11.13
N THR A 267 11.94 2.44 10.88
CA THR A 267 12.76 1.88 11.95
C THR A 267 13.75 2.94 12.40
N ASP A 268 13.88 3.07 13.71
CA ASP A 268 14.61 4.15 14.34
C ASP A 268 15.25 3.65 15.65
N ASN A 269 16.56 3.46 15.60
CA ASN A 269 17.40 2.98 16.67
C ASN A 269 18.27 4.11 17.19
N ASP A 270 18.36 4.23 18.51
CA ASP A 270 19.22 5.23 19.15
C ASP A 270 20.63 4.69 19.49
N ALA A 271 21.00 3.52 18.95
CA ALA A 271 22.30 2.84 19.13
C ALA A 271 22.49 1.77 18.05
N GLU A 272 23.73 1.36 17.76
CA GLU A 272 24.00 0.22 16.86
C GLU A 272 23.51 -1.08 17.52
N VAL A 273 22.46 -1.67 16.97
CA VAL A 273 21.84 -2.88 17.51
C VAL A 273 21.26 -3.76 16.40
N SER A 274 21.47 -5.07 16.47
CA SER A 274 20.89 -6.03 15.51
C SER A 274 19.45 -6.41 15.87
N ARG A 275 18.61 -5.40 16.10
CA ARG A 275 17.16 -5.53 16.32
C ARG A 275 16.47 -4.18 16.15
N GLN A 276 15.20 -4.21 15.78
CA GLN A 276 14.36 -3.02 15.77
C GLN A 276 14.07 -2.56 17.22
N THR A 277 14.37 -1.30 17.55
CA THR A 277 14.10 -0.76 18.90
C THR A 277 13.00 0.30 18.94
N SER A 278 12.81 1.07 17.88
CA SER A 278 11.62 1.90 17.68
C SER A 278 11.04 1.71 16.28
N TYR A 279 9.72 1.90 16.16
CA TYR A 279 8.99 1.80 14.90
C TYR A 279 7.98 2.92 14.80
N ALA A 280 8.41 4.01 14.18
CA ALA A 280 7.57 5.15 13.86
C ALA A 280 6.72 4.83 12.64
N TYR A 281 5.44 5.20 12.61
CA TYR A 281 4.61 5.02 11.42
C TYR A 281 3.61 6.16 11.25
N LEU A 282 3.18 6.35 10.00
CA LEU A 282 2.08 7.26 9.69
C LEU A 282 0.75 6.65 10.07
N ARG A 283 -0.11 7.47 10.66
CA ARG A 283 -1.47 7.06 11.03
C ARG A 283 -2.49 8.15 10.78
N THR A 284 -3.73 7.74 10.56
CA THR A 284 -4.86 8.64 10.86
C THR A 284 -5.12 8.67 12.35
N SER A 285 -5.86 9.67 12.83
CA SER A 285 -6.28 9.73 14.23
C SER A 285 -7.19 8.57 14.66
N ALA A 286 -7.82 7.88 13.71
CA ALA A 286 -8.69 6.73 13.95
C ALA A 286 -7.94 5.39 13.92
N GLN A 287 -6.71 5.36 13.42
CA GLN A 287 -5.91 4.14 13.32
C GLN A 287 -5.29 3.78 14.67
N THR A 288 -5.43 2.52 15.05
CA THR A 288 -5.02 1.99 16.37
C THR A 288 -3.89 0.96 16.28
N ALA A 289 -3.36 0.69 15.09
CA ALA A 289 -2.31 -0.29 14.87
C ALA A 289 -1.34 0.19 13.78
N SER A 290 -0.10 -0.29 13.82
CA SER A 290 0.91 -0.01 12.77
C SER A 290 0.54 -0.68 11.45
N PRO A 291 1.11 -0.28 10.30
CA PRO A 291 0.90 -0.96 9.02
C PRO A 291 1.27 -2.44 9.07
N TRP A 292 2.29 -2.78 9.86
CA TRP A 292 2.71 -4.16 10.06
C TRP A 292 1.72 -4.98 10.90
N ILE A 293 1.22 -4.48 12.03
CA ILE A 293 0.27 -5.25 12.87
C ILE A 293 -1.16 -5.16 12.34
N GLY A 294 -1.57 -3.96 11.95
CA GLY A 294 -2.91 -3.65 11.47
C GLY A 294 -3.18 -4.08 10.04
N ARG A 295 -2.16 -4.55 9.31
CA ARG A 295 -2.24 -4.99 7.91
C ARG A 295 -2.84 -3.88 7.05
N GLU A 296 -3.51 -4.24 5.97
CA GLU A 296 -4.22 -3.31 5.07
C GLU A 296 -5.26 -2.45 5.77
N GLY A 297 -5.81 -2.91 6.90
CA GLY A 297 -6.70 -2.09 7.74
C GLY A 297 -6.03 -0.84 8.32
N ALA A 298 -4.70 -0.81 8.38
CA ALA A 298 -3.88 0.31 8.82
C ALA A 298 -3.31 1.15 7.66
N TRP A 299 -3.60 0.81 6.39
CA TRP A 299 -3.08 1.52 5.22
C TRP A 299 -3.98 2.70 4.89
N SER A 300 -3.95 3.68 5.80
CA SER A 300 -4.92 4.77 5.87
C SER A 300 -4.51 6.02 5.10
N PHE A 301 -3.46 5.96 4.30
CA PHE A 301 -3.05 7.04 3.40
C PHE A 301 -3.26 6.64 1.95
N ALA A 302 -3.11 7.60 1.04
CA ALA A 302 -3.16 7.31 -0.38
C ALA A 302 -2.01 7.97 -1.14
N ILE A 303 -1.57 7.31 -2.21
CA ILE A 303 -0.78 7.94 -3.27
C ILE A 303 -1.67 8.07 -4.50
N LYS A 304 -1.79 9.28 -5.01
CA LYS A 304 -2.50 9.56 -6.27
C LYS A 304 -1.50 9.89 -7.36
N LEU A 305 -1.49 9.10 -8.42
CA LEU A 305 -0.76 9.40 -9.64
C LEU A 305 -1.54 10.47 -10.39
N GLU A 306 -1.02 11.70 -10.49
CA GLU A 306 -1.76 12.78 -11.15
C GLU A 306 -2.19 12.38 -12.56
N PRO A 307 -3.42 12.71 -13.00
CA PRO A 307 -3.75 12.60 -14.41
C PRO A 307 -2.69 13.37 -15.22
N ARG A 308 -2.31 12.83 -16.38
CA ARG A 308 -1.48 13.59 -17.31
C ARG A 308 -2.29 14.83 -17.71
N GLY A 309 -1.91 15.98 -17.19
CA GLY A 309 -2.42 17.23 -17.71
C GLY A 309 -2.12 17.26 -19.20
N LEU A 310 -3.12 17.58 -20.01
CA LEU A 310 -2.83 18.25 -21.27
C LEU A 310 -2.03 19.48 -20.84
N LEU A 311 -0.71 19.46 -21.05
CA LEU A 311 0.11 20.66 -20.86
C LEU A 311 -0.66 21.80 -21.52
N PRO A 312 -0.83 22.96 -20.85
CA PRO A 312 -1.38 24.11 -21.55
C PRO A 312 -0.50 24.31 -22.78
N LEU A 313 -1.12 24.33 -23.95
CA LEU A 313 -0.47 24.76 -25.18
C LEU A 313 -0.05 26.21 -24.94
N TRP A 314 1.18 26.43 -24.48
CA TRP A 314 1.81 27.74 -24.45
C TRP A 314 2.53 27.98 -25.77
#